data_AF-A0A9W9IY21-F1
#
_entry.id   AF-A0A9W9IY21-F1
#
_cell.length_a   1.000
_cell.length_b   1.000
_cell.length_c   1.000
_cell.angle_alpha   90.00
_cell.angle_beta   90.00
_cell.angle_gamma   90.00
#
_symmetry.space_group_name_H-M   'P 1'
#
loop_
_entity.id
_entity.type
_entity.pdbx_description
1 polymer ?
#
loop_
_entity_poly.entity_id
_entity_poly.type
_entity_poly.pdbx_seq_one_letter_code
_entity_poly.pdbx_strand_id
1 'polypeptide(L)'
;MERKQGIQDSFDSIELYQEAIRLLSPLLQMRDSKVVAACVLLCCLEIMSARAHDWRRHLEGCTALFEAFGVHGFSSGILQAVFWCYVRMDLCGALISDGTQSTLRRPEKWLAPDCHEEDATRLFRAAQTPDMHANYAVYLCAKACELVSDRTQFVEMGAQNDCSGDTFHRRWQRLWKDLQQWIEDRPSELLPVHTTATKPFHHILFLHWAAISSNQLYHTACILLLNIKLKSIKLQSARYESQVVFSVMSHEHTVVVDIIRKIEAETGWGACWRIRDLEQAWGYQVSRRGLQSPDHG
;
A
#
# COMPACT_ATOMS: atom_id res chain seq x y z
N MET A 1 -11.26 16.34 8.32
CA MET A 1 -10.40 17.29 9.04
C MET A 1 -11.13 17.82 10.27
N GLU A 2 -10.72 17.29 11.42
CA GLU A 2 -10.87 17.62 12.87
C GLU A 2 -12.15 18.23 13.50
N ARG A 3 -12.24 18.05 14.84
CA ARG A 3 -13.37 18.35 15.74
C ARG A 3 -13.77 19.83 15.77
N LYS A 4 -15.07 20.09 15.61
CA LYS A 4 -15.75 21.30 16.13
C LYS A 4 -16.04 21.15 17.64
N GLN A 5 -15.01 21.12 18.49
CA GLN A 5 -15.21 21.23 19.93
C GLN A 5 -14.39 22.37 20.53
N GLY A 6 -14.90 23.59 20.33
CA GLY A 6 -15.08 24.57 21.40
C GLY A 6 -13.84 25.10 22.15
N ILE A 7 -12.62 24.93 21.63
CA ILE A 7 -11.45 25.65 22.13
C ILE A 7 -11.14 26.74 21.11
N GLN A 8 -11.05 27.98 21.58
CA GLN A 8 -11.15 29.20 20.78
C GLN A 8 -9.96 29.45 19.82
N ASP A 9 -9.00 28.53 19.72
CA ASP A 9 -7.79 28.62 18.89
C ASP A 9 -7.54 27.39 17.98
N SER A 10 -8.55 26.56 17.67
CA SER A 10 -8.35 25.30 16.93
C SER A 10 -8.46 25.40 15.38
N PHE A 11 -8.02 26.50 14.77
CA PHE A 11 -8.24 26.78 13.34
C PHE A 11 -7.08 26.43 12.39
N ASP A 12 -6.05 25.70 12.81
CA ASP A 12 -4.77 25.77 12.07
C ASP A 12 -4.60 24.75 10.93
N SER A 13 -5.19 23.54 10.95
CA SER A 13 -4.73 22.49 10.02
C SER A 13 -5.04 22.74 8.54
N ILE A 14 -6.23 23.27 8.21
CA ILE A 14 -6.59 23.60 6.83
C ILE A 14 -5.91 24.90 6.36
N GLU A 15 -5.76 25.87 7.26
CA GLU A 15 -5.10 27.15 6.99
C GLU A 15 -3.60 26.95 6.77
N LEU A 16 -2.94 26.18 7.63
CA LEU A 16 -1.54 25.77 7.47
C LEU A 16 -1.33 24.95 6.19
N TYR A 17 -2.26 24.07 5.84
CA TYR A 17 -2.19 23.31 4.59
C TYR A 17 -2.29 24.24 3.37
N GLN A 18 -3.24 25.18 3.37
CA GLN A 18 -3.38 26.18 2.29
C GLN A 18 -2.17 27.10 2.20
N GLU A 19 -1.65 27.55 3.34
CA GLU A 19 -0.46 28.39 3.43
C GLU A 19 0.79 27.64 2.95
N ALA A 20 0.93 26.36 3.29
CA ALA A 20 2.00 25.51 2.76
C ALA A 20 1.95 25.42 1.23
N ILE A 21 0.77 25.23 0.62
CA ILE A 21 0.62 25.25 -0.84
C ILE A 21 1.03 26.62 -1.42
N ARG A 22 0.58 27.71 -0.79
CA ARG A 22 0.90 29.08 -1.23
C ARG A 22 2.41 29.33 -1.26
N LEU A 23 3.11 28.87 -0.22
CA LEU A 23 4.57 29.00 -0.10
C LEU A 23 5.34 28.05 -1.03
N LEU A 24 4.80 26.84 -1.28
CA LEU A 24 5.44 25.81 -2.07
C LEU A 24 5.31 26.04 -3.58
N SER A 25 4.18 26.59 -4.03
CA SER A 25 3.88 26.85 -5.44
C SER A 25 5.01 27.54 -6.23
N PRO A 26 5.62 28.66 -5.76
CA PRO A 26 6.71 29.30 -6.49
C PRO A 26 8.03 28.49 -6.47
N LEU A 27 8.18 27.55 -5.53
CA LEU A 27 9.39 26.76 -5.36
C LEU A 27 9.37 25.46 -6.18
N LEU A 28 8.25 25.10 -6.82
CA LEU A 28 8.12 23.85 -7.59
C LEU A 28 9.11 23.73 -8.76
N GLN A 29 9.61 24.84 -9.28
CA GLN A 29 10.64 24.83 -10.34
C GLN A 29 12.04 24.59 -9.78
N MET A 30 12.22 24.77 -8.47
CA MET A 30 13.47 24.44 -7.81
C MET A 30 13.54 22.93 -7.63
N ARG A 31 14.57 22.29 -8.21
CA ARG A 31 14.85 20.86 -8.05
C ARG A 31 15.38 20.51 -6.65
N ASP A 32 14.73 21.05 -5.61
CA ASP A 32 15.10 20.82 -4.21
C ASP A 32 14.35 19.60 -3.66
N SER A 33 15.12 18.67 -3.11
CA SER A 33 14.60 17.48 -2.42
C SER A 33 13.60 17.77 -1.30
N LYS A 34 13.71 18.93 -0.63
CA LYS A 34 12.78 19.35 0.44
C LYS A 34 11.43 19.80 -0.12
N VAL A 35 11.43 20.43 -1.29
CA VAL A 35 10.20 20.83 -1.99
C VAL A 35 9.42 19.58 -2.41
N VAL A 36 10.11 18.60 -2.98
CA VAL A 36 9.51 17.30 -3.33
C VAL A 36 8.94 16.60 -2.11
N ALA A 37 9.69 16.58 -1.01
CA ALA A 37 9.21 15.97 0.23
C ALA A 37 7.95 16.66 0.78
N ALA A 38 7.91 18.00 0.76
CA ALA A 38 6.73 18.75 1.15
C ALA A 38 5.52 18.43 0.25
N CYS A 39 5.70 18.35 -1.07
CA CYS A 39 4.63 17.95 -2.00
C CYS A 39 4.05 16.57 -1.66
N VAL A 40 4.91 15.57 -1.40
CA VAL A 40 4.46 14.21 -1.07
C VAL A 40 3.73 14.19 0.26
N LEU A 41 4.20 14.93 1.26
CA LEU A 41 3.52 15.05 2.55
C LEU A 41 2.13 15.70 2.41
N LEU A 42 2.00 16.78 1.64
CA LEU A 42 0.71 17.40 1.35
C LEU A 42 -0.22 16.43 0.61
N CYS A 43 0.31 15.66 -0.34
CA CYS A 43 -0.43 14.61 -1.03
C CYS A 43 -0.93 13.52 -0.06
N CYS A 44 -0.12 13.10 0.93
CA CYS A 44 -0.58 12.19 1.99
C CYS A 44 -1.78 12.78 2.76
N LEU A 45 -1.73 14.07 3.12
CA LEU A 45 -2.80 14.75 3.85
C LEU A 45 -4.10 14.83 3.02
N GLU A 46 -3.98 15.10 1.72
CA GLU A 46 -5.10 15.10 0.77
C GLU A 46 -5.77 13.73 0.70
N ILE A 47 -4.98 12.67 0.51
CA ILE A 47 -5.49 11.30 0.39
C ILE A 47 -6.19 10.84 1.66
N MET A 48 -5.63 11.14 2.83
CA MET A 48 -6.27 10.84 4.11
C MET A 48 -7.62 11.56 4.28
N SER A 49 -7.79 12.72 3.64
CA SER A 49 -9.00 13.55 3.71
C SER A 49 -9.99 13.32 2.56
N ALA A 50 -9.55 12.72 1.44
CA ALA A 50 -10.33 12.56 0.22
C ALA A 50 -11.15 11.25 0.19
N ARG A 51 -12.18 11.22 -0.65
CA ARG A 51 -12.95 9.99 -0.94
C ARG A 51 -12.11 9.08 -1.82
N ALA A 52 -12.30 7.76 -1.70
CA ALA A 52 -11.44 6.77 -2.37
C ALA A 52 -11.40 6.93 -3.90
N HIS A 53 -12.47 7.41 -4.53
CA HIS A 53 -12.51 7.63 -5.98
C HIS A 53 -11.68 8.84 -6.46
N ASP A 54 -11.34 9.78 -5.58
CA ASP A 54 -10.51 10.95 -5.92
C ASP A 54 -9.02 10.71 -5.65
N TRP A 55 -8.64 9.66 -4.91
CA TRP A 55 -7.27 9.37 -4.51
C TRP A 55 -6.27 9.42 -5.68
N ARG A 56 -6.65 8.86 -6.82
CA ARG A 56 -5.79 8.81 -8.00
C ARG A 56 -5.45 10.20 -8.52
N ARG A 57 -6.42 11.12 -8.57
CA ARG A 57 -6.20 12.51 -9.04
C ARG A 57 -5.23 13.26 -8.14
N HIS A 58 -5.31 13.05 -6.83
CA HIS A 58 -4.41 13.66 -5.84
C HIS A 58 -2.95 13.19 -5.97
N LEU A 59 -2.73 11.99 -6.53
CA LEU A 59 -1.40 11.42 -6.74
C LEU A 59 -0.72 11.87 -8.05
N GLU A 60 -1.49 12.32 -9.05
CA GLU A 60 -0.98 12.68 -10.38
C GLU A 60 0.08 13.79 -10.32
N GLY A 61 -0.12 14.80 -9.46
CA GLY A 61 0.84 15.90 -9.28
C GLY A 61 2.22 15.42 -8.81
N CYS A 62 2.25 14.50 -7.84
CA CYS A 62 3.50 13.91 -7.36
C CYS A 62 4.15 12.98 -8.40
N THR A 63 3.36 12.27 -9.20
CA THR A 63 3.89 11.46 -10.33
C THR A 63 4.65 12.34 -11.31
N ALA A 64 4.01 13.42 -11.78
CA ALA A 64 4.62 14.34 -12.73
C ALA A 64 5.90 14.99 -12.17
N LEU A 65 5.90 15.33 -10.87
CA LEU A 65 7.08 15.89 -10.19
C LEU A 65 8.24 14.89 -10.16
N PHE A 66 7.98 13.61 -9.85
CA PHE A 66 9.01 12.58 -9.85
C PHE A 66 9.57 12.31 -11.24
N GLU A 67 8.73 12.33 -12.28
CA GLU A 67 9.19 12.19 -13.66
C GLU A 67 10.07 13.37 -14.09
N ALA A 68 9.64 14.60 -13.81
CA ALA A 68 10.39 15.80 -14.16
C ALA A 68 11.78 15.86 -13.48
N PHE A 69 11.88 15.33 -12.24
CA PHE A 69 13.10 15.39 -11.45
C PHE A 69 13.91 14.08 -11.46
N GLY A 70 13.43 13.05 -12.16
CA GLY A 70 14.10 11.75 -12.24
C GLY A 70 14.17 11.02 -10.90
N VAL A 71 13.15 11.17 -10.04
CA VAL A 71 13.08 10.48 -8.74
C VAL A 71 12.57 9.06 -8.92
N HIS A 72 13.23 8.08 -8.28
CA HIS A 72 12.90 6.67 -8.35
C HIS A 72 13.22 5.94 -7.03
N GLY A 73 12.88 4.65 -6.92
CA GLY A 73 13.02 3.86 -5.69
C GLY A 73 14.47 3.60 -5.25
N PHE A 74 15.43 3.91 -6.11
CA PHE A 74 16.87 3.80 -5.83
C PHE A 74 17.57 5.16 -5.84
N SER A 75 16.82 6.27 -5.78
CA SER A 75 17.39 7.57 -5.44
C SER A 75 18.01 7.53 -4.04
N SER A 76 18.69 8.58 -3.61
CA SER A 76 19.36 8.62 -2.29
C SER A 76 18.65 9.54 -1.29
N GLY A 77 18.81 9.25 0.00
CA GLY A 77 18.37 10.12 1.08
C GLY A 77 16.85 10.35 1.08
N ILE A 78 16.43 11.59 1.30
CA ILE A 78 15.00 11.94 1.45
C ILE A 78 14.18 11.64 0.19
N LEU A 79 14.76 11.78 -1.01
CA LEU A 79 14.07 11.50 -2.27
C LEU A 79 13.66 10.03 -2.39
N GLN A 80 14.52 9.12 -1.92
CA GLN A 80 14.21 7.69 -1.86
C GLN A 80 13.04 7.43 -0.91
N ALA A 81 13.11 8.02 0.28
CA ALA A 81 12.10 7.82 1.32
C ALA A 81 10.72 8.31 0.85
N VAL A 82 10.65 9.50 0.26
CA VAL A 82 9.38 10.08 -0.20
C VAL A 82 8.84 9.37 -1.45
N PHE A 83 9.72 8.84 -2.32
CA PHE A 83 9.30 7.97 -3.41
C PHE A 83 8.59 6.72 -2.89
N TRP A 84 9.20 6.03 -1.93
CA TRP A 84 8.65 4.82 -1.33
C TRP A 84 7.41 5.08 -0.48
N CYS A 85 7.29 6.26 0.12
CA CYS A 85 6.06 6.72 0.76
C CYS A 85 4.94 6.89 -0.29
N TYR A 86 5.23 7.60 -1.38
CA TYR A 86 4.29 7.83 -2.46
C TYR A 86 3.76 6.55 -3.11
N VAL A 87 4.66 5.64 -3.53
CA VAL A 87 4.22 4.43 -4.27
C VAL A 87 3.39 3.47 -3.42
N ARG A 88 3.49 3.55 -2.08
CA ARG A 88 2.58 2.81 -1.19
C ARG A 88 1.16 3.37 -1.26
N MET A 89 1.01 4.70 -1.37
CA MET A 89 -0.31 5.33 -1.57
C MET A 89 -0.88 4.97 -2.95
N ASP A 90 -0.04 5.01 -3.99
CA ASP A 90 -0.42 4.62 -5.35
C ASP A 90 -0.81 3.13 -5.44
N LEU A 91 -0.08 2.26 -4.75
CA LEU A 91 -0.40 0.83 -4.65
C LEU A 91 -1.76 0.59 -3.99
N CYS A 92 -2.09 1.31 -2.92
CA CYS A 92 -3.42 1.24 -2.33
C CYS A 92 -4.51 1.62 -3.33
N GLY A 93 -4.29 2.65 -4.16
CA GLY A 93 -5.18 2.99 -5.26
C GLY A 93 -5.39 1.83 -6.22
N ALA A 94 -4.32 1.18 -6.68
CA ALA A 94 -4.39 0.03 -7.58
C ALA A 94 -5.12 -1.19 -6.96
N LEU A 95 -4.94 -1.44 -5.66
CA LEU A 95 -5.64 -2.51 -4.94
C LEU A 95 -7.15 -2.25 -4.87
N ILE A 96 -7.55 -1.00 -4.62
CA ILE A 96 -8.97 -0.61 -4.53
C ILE A 96 -9.65 -0.67 -5.90
N SER A 97 -8.90 -0.49 -6.99
CA SER A 97 -9.44 -0.60 -8.35
C SER A 97 -9.84 -2.03 -8.75
N ASP A 98 -9.62 -3.04 -7.91
CA ASP A 98 -10.03 -4.43 -8.13
C ASP A 98 -9.63 -4.98 -9.52
N GLY A 99 -8.38 -4.73 -9.90
CA GLY A 99 -7.84 -5.18 -11.18
C GLY A 99 -8.26 -4.37 -12.41
N THR A 100 -9.09 -3.34 -12.30
CA THR A 100 -9.43 -2.49 -13.46
C THR A 100 -8.29 -1.53 -13.84
N GLN A 101 -7.50 -1.10 -12.86
CA GLN A 101 -6.39 -0.16 -13.02
C GLN A 101 -5.13 -0.63 -12.27
N SER A 102 -3.96 -0.28 -12.80
CA SER A 102 -2.67 -0.47 -12.12
C SER A 102 -2.21 0.83 -11.44
N THR A 103 -1.02 0.82 -10.83
CA THR A 103 -0.38 2.01 -10.25
C THR A 103 -0.23 3.11 -11.32
N LEU A 104 -0.32 4.37 -10.92
CA LEU A 104 -0.10 5.53 -11.80
C LEU A 104 1.27 5.46 -12.46
N ARG A 105 2.29 5.15 -11.67
CA ARG A 105 3.63 4.91 -12.18
C ARG A 105 3.85 3.40 -12.26
N ARG A 106 4.05 2.88 -13.47
CA ARG A 106 4.33 1.44 -13.69
C ARG A 106 5.59 1.01 -12.92
N PRO A 107 5.62 -0.18 -12.30
CA PRO A 107 6.77 -0.64 -11.51
C PRO A 107 8.12 -0.61 -12.25
N GLU A 108 8.15 -0.82 -13.57
CA GLU A 108 9.37 -0.68 -14.39
C GLU A 108 10.08 0.67 -14.13
N LYS A 109 9.32 1.76 -13.97
CA LYS A 109 9.87 3.10 -13.75
C LYS A 109 10.35 3.32 -12.32
N TRP A 110 10.11 2.39 -11.40
CA TRP A 110 10.55 2.50 -10.01
C TRP A 110 12.01 2.12 -9.83
N LEU A 111 12.58 1.36 -10.78
CA LEU A 111 13.98 1.00 -10.82
C LEU A 111 14.85 2.20 -11.23
N ALA A 112 16.16 2.09 -11.02
CA ALA A 112 17.09 3.09 -11.54
C ALA A 112 17.04 3.13 -13.08
N PRO A 113 17.40 4.26 -13.71
CA PRO A 113 17.57 4.34 -15.15
C PRO A 113 18.46 3.19 -15.66
N ASP A 114 18.13 2.67 -16.83
CA ASP A 114 18.84 1.57 -17.51
C ASP A 114 18.79 0.19 -16.81
N CYS A 115 18.06 0.05 -15.70
CA CYS A 115 17.82 -1.24 -15.07
C CYS A 115 16.56 -1.90 -15.63
N HIS A 116 16.61 -3.21 -15.87
CA HIS A 116 15.46 -3.99 -16.30
C HIS A 116 14.78 -4.67 -15.11
N GLU A 117 13.55 -5.13 -15.30
CA GLU A 117 12.82 -5.90 -14.28
C GLU A 117 13.56 -7.19 -13.86
N GLU A 118 14.43 -7.71 -14.73
CA GLU A 118 15.36 -8.82 -14.46
C GLU A 118 16.41 -8.52 -13.42
N ASP A 119 16.77 -7.24 -13.28
CA ASP A 119 17.73 -6.80 -12.29
C ASP A 119 17.10 -6.54 -10.92
N ALA A 120 15.77 -6.42 -10.83
CA ALA A 120 15.07 -5.97 -9.62
C ALA A 120 15.49 -6.77 -8.38
N THR A 121 15.41 -8.10 -8.42
CA THR A 121 15.79 -8.98 -7.30
C THR A 121 17.22 -8.72 -6.83
N ARG A 122 18.16 -8.58 -7.78
CA ARG A 122 19.57 -8.31 -7.49
C ARG A 122 19.75 -6.92 -6.87
N LEU A 123 19.06 -5.90 -7.38
CA LEU A 123 19.12 -4.52 -6.90
C LEU A 123 18.61 -4.39 -5.47
N PHE A 124 17.43 -4.94 -5.17
CA PHE A 124 16.87 -4.91 -3.82
C PHE A 124 17.75 -5.68 -2.83
N ARG A 125 18.28 -6.83 -3.24
CA ARG A 125 19.21 -7.60 -2.39
C ARG A 125 20.52 -6.85 -2.16
N ALA A 126 21.06 -6.18 -3.18
CA ALA A 126 22.32 -5.43 -3.06
C ALA A 126 22.24 -4.26 -2.06
N ALA A 127 21.04 -3.71 -1.82
CA ALA A 127 20.86 -2.63 -0.85
C ALA A 127 21.15 -3.05 0.60
N GLN A 128 20.96 -4.33 0.95
CA GLN A 128 21.29 -4.90 2.28
C GLN A 128 20.71 -4.13 3.48
N THR A 129 19.55 -3.47 3.31
CA THR A 129 18.84 -2.81 4.41
C THR A 129 17.45 -3.43 4.63
N PRO A 130 16.99 -3.53 5.90
CA PRO A 130 15.63 -3.99 6.21
C PRO A 130 14.55 -3.20 5.47
N ASP A 131 14.72 -1.89 5.34
CA ASP A 131 13.77 -1.02 4.65
C ASP A 131 13.70 -1.30 3.15
N MET A 132 14.83 -1.57 2.49
CA MET A 132 14.82 -1.93 1.07
C MET A 132 14.27 -3.33 0.84
N HIS A 133 14.48 -4.27 1.77
CA HIS A 133 13.79 -5.57 1.74
C HIS A 133 12.27 -5.39 1.87
N ALA A 134 11.81 -4.49 2.75
CA ALA A 134 10.40 -4.16 2.89
C ALA A 134 9.84 -3.46 1.64
N ASN A 135 10.61 -2.52 1.04
CA ASN A 135 10.25 -1.87 -0.23
C ASN A 135 10.16 -2.88 -1.38
N TYR A 136 10.95 -3.95 -1.36
CA TYR A 136 10.85 -5.00 -2.37
C TYR A 136 9.47 -5.69 -2.32
N ALA A 137 8.89 -5.91 -1.14
CA ALA A 137 7.52 -6.43 -1.03
C ALA A 137 6.48 -5.48 -1.66
N VAL A 138 6.67 -4.16 -1.51
CA VAL A 138 5.81 -3.13 -2.16
C VAL A 138 5.91 -3.26 -3.68
N TYR A 139 7.13 -3.36 -4.21
CA TYR A 139 7.38 -3.55 -5.63
C TYR A 139 6.72 -4.84 -6.17
N LEU A 140 6.91 -5.97 -5.48
CA LEU A 140 6.31 -7.25 -5.88
C LEU A 140 4.79 -7.22 -5.84
N CYS A 141 4.20 -6.59 -4.82
CA CYS A 141 2.75 -6.41 -4.74
C CYS A 141 2.23 -5.51 -5.87
N ALA A 142 2.96 -4.44 -6.23
CA ALA A 142 2.61 -3.60 -7.38
C ALA A 142 2.69 -4.37 -8.70
N LYS A 143 3.70 -5.23 -8.89
CA LYS A 143 3.78 -6.14 -10.03
C LYS A 143 2.62 -7.13 -10.08
N ALA A 144 2.12 -7.58 -8.93
CA ALA A 144 0.92 -8.42 -8.86
C ALA A 144 -0.31 -7.65 -9.32
N CYS A 145 -0.53 -6.43 -8.81
CA CYS A 145 -1.62 -5.56 -9.27
C CYS A 145 -1.54 -5.25 -10.77
N GLU A 146 -0.33 -4.99 -11.28
CA GLU A 146 -0.09 -4.82 -12.71
C GLU A 146 -0.50 -6.04 -13.53
N LEU A 147 -0.06 -7.24 -13.12
CA LEU A 147 -0.39 -8.48 -13.83
C LEU A 147 -1.89 -8.77 -13.81
N VAL A 148 -2.56 -8.56 -12.67
CA VAL A 148 -4.03 -8.65 -12.56
C VAL A 148 -4.66 -7.67 -13.55
N SER A 149 -4.23 -6.41 -13.54
CA SER A 149 -4.84 -5.38 -14.38
C SER A 149 -4.65 -5.60 -15.87
N ASP A 150 -3.43 -5.96 -16.30
CA ASP A 150 -3.18 -6.31 -17.69
C ASP A 150 -4.01 -7.54 -18.10
N ARG A 151 -4.17 -8.53 -17.21
CA ARG A 151 -4.99 -9.72 -17.50
C ARG A 151 -6.47 -9.40 -17.62
N THR A 152 -7.03 -8.61 -16.71
CA THR A 152 -8.42 -8.15 -16.75
C THR A 152 -8.68 -7.35 -18.03
N GLN A 153 -7.81 -6.41 -18.37
CA GLN A 153 -7.91 -5.64 -19.63
C GLN A 153 -7.87 -6.53 -20.88
N PHE A 154 -7.00 -7.55 -20.89
CA PHE A 154 -6.90 -8.48 -22.01
C PHE A 154 -8.17 -9.33 -22.17
N VAL A 155 -8.64 -9.93 -21.07
CA VAL A 155 -9.73 -10.90 -21.10
C VAL A 155 -11.11 -10.25 -21.19
N GLU A 156 -11.35 -9.21 -20.41
CA GLU A 156 -12.69 -8.62 -20.25
C GLU A 156 -12.92 -7.42 -21.16
N MET A 157 -11.88 -6.61 -21.41
CA MET A 157 -11.99 -5.40 -22.24
C MET A 157 -11.46 -5.61 -23.67
N GLY A 158 -10.90 -6.79 -23.99
CA GLY A 158 -10.33 -7.08 -25.31
C GLY A 158 -9.16 -6.17 -25.67
N ALA A 159 -8.46 -5.62 -24.69
CA ALA A 159 -7.32 -4.75 -24.92
C ALA A 159 -6.20 -5.52 -25.63
N GLN A 160 -5.62 -4.90 -26.65
CA GLN A 160 -4.41 -5.41 -27.32
C GLN A 160 -3.18 -5.12 -26.46
N ASN A 161 -3.07 -5.82 -25.34
CA ASN A 161 -1.86 -5.85 -24.53
C ASN A 161 -1.15 -7.20 -24.69
N ASP A 162 0.13 -7.26 -24.32
CA ASP A 162 0.95 -8.48 -24.48
C ASP A 162 0.63 -9.58 -23.45
N CYS A 163 -0.48 -9.48 -22.71
CA CYS A 163 -0.87 -10.43 -21.65
C CYS A 163 -1.60 -11.68 -22.20
N SER A 164 -1.02 -12.25 -23.26
CA SER A 164 -1.43 -13.54 -23.82
C SER A 164 -1.25 -14.69 -22.80
N GLY A 165 -1.81 -15.88 -23.08
CA GLY A 165 -1.74 -17.02 -22.17
C GLY A 165 -0.32 -17.39 -21.72
N ASP A 166 0.62 -17.47 -22.67
CA ASP A 166 2.01 -17.86 -22.39
C ASP A 166 2.80 -16.75 -21.67
N THR A 167 2.60 -15.49 -22.07
CA THR A 167 3.25 -14.35 -21.41
C THR A 167 2.71 -14.17 -19.99
N PHE A 168 1.40 -14.28 -19.80
CA PHE A 168 0.76 -14.29 -18.49
C PHE A 168 1.34 -15.40 -17.60
N HIS A 169 1.43 -16.63 -18.14
CA HIS A 169 1.95 -17.77 -17.38
C HIS A 169 3.40 -17.56 -16.92
N ARG A 170 4.29 -17.08 -17.82
CA ARG A 170 5.67 -16.76 -17.47
C ARG A 170 5.76 -15.65 -16.42
N ARG A 171 5.01 -14.54 -16.60
CA ARG A 171 4.99 -13.42 -15.64
C ARG A 171 4.51 -13.89 -14.26
N TRP A 172 3.43 -14.67 -14.22
CA TRP A 172 2.87 -15.25 -13.00
C TRP A 172 3.89 -16.14 -12.28
N GLN A 173 4.51 -17.08 -12.99
CA GLN A 173 5.48 -18.02 -12.40
C GLN A 173 6.70 -17.30 -11.84
N ARG A 174 7.23 -16.33 -12.59
CA ARG A 174 8.36 -15.51 -12.16
C ARG A 174 8.03 -14.72 -10.90
N LEU A 175 6.90 -14.02 -10.91
CA LEU A 175 6.49 -13.22 -9.76
C LEU A 175 6.20 -14.08 -8.52
N TRP A 176 5.59 -15.26 -8.71
CA TRP A 176 5.41 -16.22 -7.63
C TRP A 176 6.75 -16.67 -7.04
N LYS A 177 7.73 -17.00 -7.89
CA LYS A 177 9.09 -17.36 -7.47
C LYS A 177 9.76 -16.22 -6.70
N ASP A 178 9.66 -14.99 -7.20
CA ASP A 178 10.25 -13.82 -6.55
C ASP A 178 9.63 -13.55 -5.17
N LEU A 179 8.32 -13.77 -5.01
CA LEU A 179 7.63 -13.74 -3.72
C LEU A 179 8.14 -14.83 -2.78
N GLN A 180 8.26 -16.08 -3.26
CA GLN A 180 8.79 -17.17 -2.43
C GLN A 180 10.24 -16.90 -2.00
N GLN A 181 11.05 -16.30 -2.87
CA GLN A 181 12.40 -15.91 -2.50
C GLN A 181 12.40 -14.77 -1.47
N TRP A 182 11.50 -13.79 -1.63
CA TRP A 182 11.40 -12.66 -0.70
C TRP A 182 11.11 -13.10 0.75
N ILE A 183 10.22 -14.08 0.94
CA ILE A 183 9.87 -14.58 2.28
C ILE A 183 11.01 -15.39 2.92
N GLU A 184 11.77 -16.12 2.12
CA GLU A 184 12.94 -16.90 2.56
C GLU A 184 14.12 -16.01 2.93
N ASP A 185 14.34 -14.91 2.20
CA ASP A 185 15.49 -14.02 2.36
C ASP A 185 15.28 -12.91 3.41
N ARG A 186 14.22 -12.98 4.23
CA ARG A 186 13.93 -11.90 5.19
C ARG A 186 15.09 -11.73 6.19
N PRO A 187 15.59 -10.49 6.38
CA PRO A 187 16.55 -10.20 7.43
C PRO A 187 15.91 -10.39 8.82
N SER A 188 16.73 -10.53 9.85
CA SER A 188 16.30 -10.82 11.23
C SER A 188 15.23 -9.86 11.77
N GLU A 189 15.33 -8.59 11.39
CA GLU A 189 14.44 -7.50 11.79
C GLU A 189 13.04 -7.65 11.21
N LEU A 190 12.90 -8.42 10.12
CA LEU A 190 11.64 -8.70 9.44
C LEU A 190 11.03 -10.05 9.84
N LEU A 191 11.67 -10.80 10.74
CA LEU A 191 11.16 -12.05 11.26
C LEU A 191 10.19 -11.82 12.43
N PRO A 192 9.19 -12.71 12.61
CA PRO A 192 8.35 -12.69 13.79
C PRO A 192 9.14 -12.86 15.08
N VAL A 193 8.79 -12.10 16.11
CA VAL A 193 9.31 -12.30 17.48
C VAL A 193 8.47 -13.31 18.24
N HIS A 194 7.16 -13.30 17.98
CA HIS A 194 6.25 -14.27 18.57
C HIS A 194 5.16 -14.65 17.58
N THR A 195 4.74 -15.91 17.61
CA THR A 195 3.58 -16.39 16.85
C THR A 195 2.72 -17.21 17.79
N THR A 196 1.47 -16.78 17.96
CA THR A 196 0.46 -17.49 18.74
C THR A 196 -0.52 -18.15 17.79
N ALA A 197 -0.76 -19.45 17.98
CA ALA A 197 -1.76 -20.18 17.22
C ALA A 197 -3.17 -19.71 17.62
N THR A 198 -3.82 -18.97 16.72
CA THR A 198 -5.20 -18.50 16.85
C THR A 198 -6.00 -18.91 15.61
N LYS A 199 -7.33 -18.85 15.69
CA LYS A 199 -8.24 -19.15 14.57
C LYS A 199 -8.98 -17.87 14.16
N PRO A 200 -9.26 -17.65 12.86
CA PRO A 200 -8.87 -18.49 11.71
C PRO A 200 -7.38 -18.35 11.32
N PHE A 201 -6.73 -17.26 11.74
CA PHE A 201 -5.32 -16.97 11.44
C PHE A 201 -4.52 -16.83 12.73
N HIS A 202 -3.22 -17.11 12.65
CA HIS A 202 -2.28 -16.89 13.74
C HIS A 202 -2.10 -15.41 14.05
N HIS A 203 -1.92 -15.08 15.32
CA HIS A 203 -1.43 -13.77 15.73
C HIS A 203 0.09 -13.76 15.68
N ILE A 204 0.64 -12.83 14.90
CA ILE A 204 2.08 -12.71 14.68
C ILE A 204 2.52 -11.35 15.20
N LEU A 205 3.47 -11.35 16.12
CA LEU A 205 4.08 -10.14 16.67
C LEU A 205 5.38 -9.85 15.94
N PHE A 206 5.45 -8.66 15.34
CA PHE A 206 6.66 -8.09 14.79
C PHE A 206 7.06 -6.86 15.61
N LEU A 207 8.36 -6.66 15.82
CA LEU A 207 8.87 -5.46 16.49
C LEU A 207 9.05 -4.28 15.53
N HIS A 208 9.22 -4.55 14.24
CA HIS A 208 9.50 -3.51 13.23
C HIS A 208 8.27 -3.25 12.36
N TRP A 209 7.89 -1.98 12.20
CA TRP A 209 6.74 -1.56 11.38
C TRP A 209 6.89 -1.99 9.92
N ALA A 210 8.11 -1.91 9.37
CA ALA A 210 8.39 -2.35 8.01
C ALA A 210 8.16 -3.88 7.84
N ALA A 211 8.35 -4.67 8.90
CA ALA A 211 8.04 -6.09 8.89
C ALA A 211 6.52 -6.33 8.80
N ILE A 212 5.73 -5.62 9.60
CA ILE A 212 4.26 -5.72 9.56
C ILE A 212 3.75 -5.39 8.15
N SER A 213 4.12 -4.21 7.64
CA SER A 213 3.64 -3.72 6.35
C SER A 213 4.10 -4.60 5.19
N SER A 214 5.36 -5.04 5.16
CA SER A 214 5.87 -5.86 4.06
C SER A 214 5.31 -7.28 4.05
N ASN A 215 5.11 -7.91 5.21
CA ASN A 215 4.45 -9.22 5.28
C ASN A 215 2.98 -9.12 4.86
N GLN A 216 2.26 -8.04 5.22
CA GLN A 216 0.90 -7.80 4.72
C GLN A 216 0.90 -7.73 3.19
N LEU A 217 1.77 -6.92 2.58
CA LEU A 217 1.86 -6.78 1.13
C LEU A 217 2.30 -8.07 0.42
N TYR A 218 3.19 -8.85 1.03
CA TYR A 218 3.54 -10.19 0.53
C TYR A 218 2.31 -11.10 0.45
N HIS A 219 1.52 -11.17 1.53
CA HIS A 219 0.31 -11.99 1.55
C HIS A 219 -0.76 -11.47 0.60
N THR A 220 -0.95 -10.15 0.50
CA THR A 220 -1.82 -9.51 -0.49
C THR A 220 -1.41 -9.91 -1.91
N ALA A 221 -0.12 -9.84 -2.24
CA ALA A 221 0.39 -10.24 -3.55
C ALA A 221 0.13 -11.73 -3.84
N CYS A 222 0.38 -12.61 -2.85
CA CYS A 222 0.12 -14.04 -2.99
C CYS A 222 -1.37 -14.32 -3.27
N ILE A 223 -2.26 -13.65 -2.54
CA ILE A 223 -3.70 -13.75 -2.71
C ILE A 223 -4.13 -13.33 -4.12
N LEU A 224 -3.67 -12.16 -4.58
CA LEU A 224 -3.99 -11.67 -5.92
C LEU A 224 -3.58 -12.68 -7.00
N LEU A 225 -2.37 -13.25 -6.87
CA LEU A 225 -1.87 -14.25 -7.81
C LEU A 225 -2.65 -15.57 -7.74
N LEU A 226 -3.05 -16.01 -6.54
CA LEU A 226 -3.85 -17.22 -6.38
C LEU A 226 -5.27 -17.06 -6.95
N ASN A 227 -5.87 -15.88 -6.83
CA ASN A 227 -7.20 -15.59 -7.37
C ASN A 227 -7.22 -15.62 -8.90
N ILE A 228 -6.16 -15.16 -9.57
CA ILE A 228 -6.04 -15.19 -11.04
C ILE A 228 -5.40 -16.48 -11.58
N LYS A 229 -5.09 -17.44 -10.70
CA LYS A 229 -4.36 -18.66 -11.07
C LYS A 229 -5.16 -19.51 -12.06
N LEU A 230 -4.53 -19.85 -13.19
CA LEU A 230 -5.05 -20.85 -14.12
C LEU A 230 -5.13 -22.23 -13.44
N LYS A 231 -6.25 -22.94 -13.65
CA LYS A 231 -6.50 -24.29 -13.13
C LYS A 231 -5.40 -25.33 -13.47
N SER A 232 -4.51 -25.05 -14.43
CA SER A 232 -3.44 -25.94 -14.88
C SER A 232 -2.09 -25.81 -14.13
N ILE A 233 -1.91 -24.79 -13.27
CA ILE A 233 -0.61 -24.56 -12.62
C ILE A 233 -0.45 -25.44 -11.37
N LYS A 234 0.42 -26.46 -11.44
CA LYS A 234 0.87 -27.21 -10.26
C LYS A 234 1.77 -26.30 -9.42
N LEU A 235 1.32 -25.95 -8.21
CA LEU A 235 2.18 -25.26 -7.24
C LEU A 235 3.29 -26.23 -6.83
N GLN A 236 4.55 -25.83 -6.97
CA GLN A 236 5.61 -26.48 -6.20
C GLN A 236 5.28 -26.24 -4.72
N SER A 237 5.26 -27.30 -3.92
CA SER A 237 4.86 -27.27 -2.51
C SER A 237 5.57 -26.12 -1.78
N ALA A 238 4.82 -25.07 -1.44
CA ALA A 238 5.29 -24.05 -0.53
C ALA A 238 5.41 -24.70 0.85
N ARG A 239 6.56 -24.54 1.53
CA ARG A 239 6.77 -25.07 2.90
C ARG A 239 5.97 -24.32 3.97
N TYR A 240 5.19 -23.31 3.60
CA TYR A 240 4.24 -22.64 4.46
C TYR A 240 2.82 -22.90 3.95
N GLU A 241 2.10 -23.80 4.63
CA GLU A 241 0.65 -23.95 4.48
C GLU A 241 -0.03 -22.70 5.05
N SER A 242 -0.07 -21.62 4.26
CA SER A 242 -1.03 -20.55 4.51
C SER A 242 -2.38 -21.02 3.96
N GLN A 243 -3.21 -21.60 4.83
CA GLN A 243 -4.63 -21.78 4.54
C GLN A 243 -5.29 -20.40 4.48
N VAL A 244 -5.20 -19.73 3.34
CA VAL A 244 -5.95 -18.49 3.10
C VAL A 244 -7.34 -18.91 2.62
N VAL A 245 -8.25 -19.10 3.58
CA VAL A 245 -9.68 -19.22 3.28
C VAL A 245 -10.26 -17.81 3.24
N PHE A 246 -10.73 -17.39 2.07
CA PHE A 246 -11.44 -16.13 1.90
C PHE A 246 -12.85 -16.25 2.47
N SER A 247 -13.03 -15.76 3.68
CA SER A 247 -14.31 -15.27 4.18
C SER A 247 -14.01 -14.00 4.94
N VAL A 248 -14.31 -12.84 4.35
CA VAL A 248 -14.25 -11.57 5.09
C VAL A 248 -15.36 -11.65 6.13
N MET A 249 -15.01 -12.05 7.35
CA MET A 249 -15.98 -12.26 8.41
C MET A 249 -16.37 -10.89 8.99
N SER A 250 -17.63 -10.74 9.43
CA SER A 250 -18.10 -9.52 10.12
C SER A 250 -17.21 -9.08 11.31
N HIS A 251 -16.46 -10.02 11.89
CA HIS A 251 -15.44 -9.74 12.89
C HIS A 251 -14.30 -8.84 12.40
N GLU A 252 -13.82 -9.02 11.16
CA GLU A 252 -12.73 -8.22 10.58
C GLU A 252 -13.16 -6.77 10.36
N HIS A 253 -14.39 -6.56 9.88
CA HIS A 253 -14.98 -5.21 9.76
C HIS A 253 -15.08 -4.50 11.12
N THR A 254 -15.33 -5.25 12.19
CA THR A 254 -15.33 -4.70 13.56
C THR A 254 -13.96 -4.21 13.98
N VAL A 255 -12.91 -5.00 13.72
CA VAL A 255 -11.52 -4.62 13.99
C VAL A 255 -11.14 -3.36 13.22
N VAL A 256 -11.49 -3.27 11.94
CA VAL A 256 -11.24 -2.06 11.11
C VAL A 256 -11.91 -0.83 11.71
N VAL A 257 -13.18 -0.94 12.09
CA VAL A 257 -13.93 0.16 12.70
C VAL A 257 -13.31 0.61 14.02
N ASP A 258 -12.89 -0.33 14.87
CA ASP A 258 -12.26 -0.01 16.15
C ASP A 258 -10.88 0.64 15.98
N ILE A 259 -10.10 0.22 14.98
CA ILE A 259 -8.84 0.88 14.61
C ILE A 259 -9.11 2.32 14.15
N ILE A 260 -10.12 2.57 13.30
CA ILE A 260 -10.45 3.93 12.84
C ILE A 260 -10.83 4.83 14.02
N ARG A 261 -11.64 4.32 14.95
CA ARG A 261 -12.01 5.05 16.17
C ARG A 261 -10.78 5.35 17.03
N LYS A 262 -9.88 4.38 17.17
CA LYS A 262 -8.64 4.54 17.93
C LYS A 262 -7.72 5.59 17.29
N ILE A 263 -7.57 5.58 15.97
CA ILE A 263 -6.80 6.60 15.25
C ILE A 263 -7.36 7.99 15.55
N GLU A 264 -8.67 8.20 15.43
CA GLU A 264 -9.26 9.51 15.74
C GLU A 264 -9.08 9.90 17.22
N ALA A 265 -9.21 8.93 18.14
CA ALA A 265 -9.05 9.18 19.58
C ALA A 265 -7.61 9.52 19.98
N GLU A 266 -6.62 8.87 19.38
CA GLU A 266 -5.20 9.06 19.71
C GLU A 266 -4.56 10.23 18.94
N THR A 267 -4.99 10.48 17.71
CA THR A 267 -4.36 11.48 16.83
C THR A 267 -5.14 12.78 16.70
N GLY A 268 -6.42 12.82 17.09
CA GLY A 268 -7.33 13.94 16.82
C GLY A 268 -7.82 13.99 15.37
N TRP A 269 -7.23 13.22 14.45
CA TRP A 269 -7.59 13.24 13.04
C TRP A 269 -9.00 12.69 12.82
N GLY A 270 -9.92 13.56 12.38
CA GLY A 270 -11.30 13.17 12.09
C GLY A 270 -11.34 12.09 10.99
N ALA A 271 -11.53 10.83 11.39
CA ALA A 271 -11.45 9.63 10.56
C ALA A 271 -12.71 8.77 10.64
N CYS A 272 -13.52 8.91 11.70
CA CYS A 272 -14.75 8.15 11.94
C CYS A 272 -15.81 8.38 10.88
N TRP A 273 -15.76 9.47 10.12
CA TRP A 273 -16.63 9.65 8.97
C TRP A 273 -16.45 8.54 7.93
N ARG A 274 -15.24 7.95 7.83
CA ARG A 274 -14.93 6.83 6.94
C ARG A 274 -15.65 5.55 7.31
N ILE A 275 -16.01 5.38 8.59
CA ILE A 275 -16.82 4.23 9.04
C ILE A 275 -18.14 4.19 8.27
N ARG A 276 -18.76 5.36 8.01
CA ARG A 276 -20.02 5.42 7.26
C ARG A 276 -19.85 5.01 5.79
N ASP A 277 -18.76 5.45 5.15
CA ASP A 277 -18.46 5.03 3.78
C ASP A 277 -18.21 3.51 3.71
N LEU A 278 -17.53 2.94 4.71
CA LEU A 278 -17.28 1.50 4.81
C LEU A 278 -18.57 0.72 5.07
N GLU A 279 -19.42 1.14 5.99
CA GLU A 279 -20.72 0.51 6.25
C GLU A 279 -21.63 0.53 5.02
N GLN A 280 -21.58 1.62 4.24
CA GLN A 280 -22.27 1.68 2.96
C GLN A 280 -21.71 0.68 1.95
N ALA A 281 -20.38 0.54 1.86
CA ALA A 281 -19.73 -0.42 0.98
C ALA A 281 -19.98 -1.88 1.40
N TRP A 282 -20.04 -2.14 2.71
CA TRP A 282 -20.32 -3.47 3.27
C TRP A 282 -21.80 -3.84 3.23
N GLY A 283 -22.69 -2.85 3.06
CA GLY A 283 -24.14 -3.05 3.05
C GLY A 283 -24.77 -3.28 4.42
N TYR A 284 -24.04 -3.03 5.51
CA TYR A 284 -24.57 -3.14 6.89
C TYR A 284 -23.77 -2.29 7.89
N GLN A 285 -24.38 -1.99 9.04
CA GLN A 285 -23.76 -1.21 10.11
C GLN A 285 -23.05 -2.10 11.14
N VAL A 286 -21.88 -1.67 11.61
CA VAL A 286 -21.10 -2.38 12.63
C VAL A 286 -21.50 -1.87 14.00
N SER A 287 -22.11 -2.74 14.81
CA SER A 287 -22.61 -2.37 16.14
C SER A 287 -21.50 -1.84 17.04
N ARG A 288 -21.73 -0.69 17.69
CA ARG A 288 -20.81 -0.13 18.70
C ARG A 288 -20.82 -1.06 19.92
N ARG A 289 -19.81 -1.92 20.07
CA ARG A 289 -19.49 -2.40 21.42
C ARG A 289 -18.98 -1.20 22.20
N GLY A 290 -19.76 -0.78 23.19
CA GLY A 290 -19.36 0.28 24.10
C GLY A 290 -18.05 -0.11 24.77
N LEU A 291 -17.09 0.81 24.75
CA LEU A 291 -16.07 0.88 25.79
C LEU A 291 -16.85 1.03 27.12
N GLN A 292 -17.13 -0.10 27.79
CA GLN A 292 -17.50 -0.04 29.20
C GLN A 292 -16.26 0.45 29.93
N SER A 293 -16.36 1.67 30.46
CA SER A 293 -15.44 2.18 31.47
C SER A 293 -15.29 1.12 32.58
N PRO A 294 -14.09 0.89 33.11
CA PRO A 294 -13.98 0.09 34.32
C PRO A 294 -14.70 0.87 35.44
N ASP A 295 -15.81 0.31 35.92
CA ASP A 295 -16.45 0.77 37.15
C ASP A 295 -15.41 0.75 38.26
N HIS A 296 -15.15 1.92 38.84
CA HIS A 296 -14.48 2.03 40.12
C HIS A 296 -15.42 1.50 41.20
N GLY A 297 -15.16 0.26 41.63
CA GLY A 297 -15.62 -0.31 42.90
C GLY A 297 -14.43 -0.51 43.83
#